data_AF-A0A9W3KL81-F1
#
_entry.id   AF-A0A9W3KL81-F1
#
_cell.length_a   1.000
_cell.length_b   1.000
_cell.length_c   1.000
_cell.angle_alpha   90.00
_cell.angle_beta   90.00
_cell.angle_gamma   90.00
#
_symmetry.space_group_name_H-M   'P 1'
#
loop_
_entity.id
_entity.type
_entity.pdbx_description
1 polymer ?
#
loop_
_entity_poly.entity_id
_entity_poly.type
_entity_poly.pdbx_seq_one_letter_code
_entity_poly.pdbx_strand_id
1 'polypeptide(L)' 'MIDRKIILDAYKKGPEAVISLFEETFSQLEKRIQELEHASKKNSTNSHKPPSTDGLRKPITKSLRKSSQRSTGG' A
#
# COMPACT_ATOMS: atom_id res chain seq x y z
N MET A 1 12.28 -3.27 17.17
CA MET A 1 11.40 -2.97 18.33
C MET A 1 12.26 -2.28 19.37
N ILE A 2 11.71 -1.35 20.15
CA ILE A 2 12.48 -0.72 21.23
C ILE A 2 12.71 -1.79 22.30
N ASP A 3 13.98 -2.11 22.55
CA ASP A 3 14.35 -3.08 23.56
C ASP A 3 14.32 -2.47 24.95
N ARG A 4 14.00 -3.30 25.96
CA ARG A 4 13.97 -2.89 27.37
C ARG A 4 15.28 -2.24 27.84
N LYS A 5 16.41 -2.65 27.25
CA LYS A 5 17.75 -2.09 27.53
C LYS A 5 17.85 -0.61 27.13
N ILE A 6 17.25 -0.22 26.01
CA ILE A 6 17.26 1.16 25.50
C ILE A 6 16.44 2.06 26.43
N ILE A 7 15.28 1.57 26.88
CA ILE A 7 14.42 2.29 27.84
C ILE A 7 15.15 2.51 29.17
N LEU A 8 15.84 1.47 29.66
CA LEU A 8 16.64 1.57 30.90
C LEU A 8 17.80 2.55 30.75
N ASP A 9 18.44 2.63 29.59
CA ASP A 9 19.52 3.57 29.32
C ASP A 9 19.02 5.02 29.26
N ALA A 10 17.88 5.25 28.60
CA ALA A 10 17.22 6.55 28.57
C ALA A 10 16.79 6.99 29.99
N TYR A 11 16.23 6.08 30.78
CA TYR A 11 15.85 6.37 32.16
C TYR A 11 17.04 6.78 33.04
N LYS A 12 18.20 6.13 32.86
CA LYS A 12 19.44 6.50 33.57
C LYS A 12 19.99 7.86 33.16
N LYS A 13 19.75 8.28 31.91
CA LYS A 13 20.17 9.59 31.37
C LYS A 13 19.28 10.73 31.86
N GLY A 14 18.08 10.43 32.35
CA GLY A 14 17.17 11.40 32.96
C GLY A 14 15.86 11.58 32.19
N PRO A 15 14.96 12.45 32.72
CA PRO A 15 13.59 12.56 32.22
C PRO A 15 13.51 13.07 30.78
N GLU A 16 14.36 14.03 30.39
CA GLU A 16 14.38 14.60 29.03
C GLU A 16 14.70 13.55 27.95
N ALA A 17 15.64 12.65 28.25
CA ALA A 17 16.02 11.58 27.33
C ALA A 17 14.87 10.57 27.11
N VAL A 18 14.04 10.36 28.14
CA VAL A 18 12.86 9.49 28.05
C VAL A 18 11.76 10.16 27.22
N ILE A 19 11.54 11.45 27.41
CA ILE A 19 10.55 12.23 26.64
C ILE A 19 10.92 12.20 25.16
N SER A 20 12.17 12.53 24.82
CA SER A 20 12.65 12.51 23.43
C SER A 20 12.53 11.11 22.79
N LEU A 21 12.88 10.05 23.53
CA LEU A 21 12.69 8.67 23.05
C LEU A 21 11.21 8.41 22.73
N PHE A 22 10.29 8.84 23.60
CA PHE A 22 8.86 8.65 23.34
C PHE A 22 8.36 9.45 22.13
N GLU A 23 8.72 10.73 22.03
CA GLU A 23 8.32 11.59 20.90
C GLU A 23 8.74 10.99 19.55
N GLU A 24 9.97 10.50 19.45
CA GLU A 24 10.46 9.83 18.23
C GLU A 24 9.64 8.59 17.90
N THR A 25 9.34 7.77 18.91
CA THR A 25 8.60 6.53 18.71
C THR A 25 7.15 6.77 18.32
N PHE A 26 6.48 7.74 18.94
CA PHE A 26 5.13 8.14 18.58
C PHE A 26 5.08 8.71 17.15
N SER A 27 6.02 9.58 16.79
CA SER A 27 6.07 10.14 15.43
C SER A 27 6.25 9.06 14.35
N GLN A 28 7.11 8.07 14.59
CA GLN A 28 7.29 6.95 13.66
C GLN A 28 6.05 6.07 13.55
N LEU A 29 5.37 5.81 14.66
CA LEU A 29 4.14 5.03 14.69
C LEU A 29 3.00 5.77 14.00
N GLU A 30 2.83 7.06 14.25
CA GLU A 30 1.83 7.90 13.58
C GLU A 30 2.00 7.89 12.07
N LYS A 31 3.23 8.09 11.56
CA LYS A 31 3.51 8.01 10.12
C LYS A 31 3.13 6.66 9.54
N ARG A 32 3.52 5.57 10.22
CA ARG A 32 3.21 4.22 9.76
C ARG A 32 1.71 3.93 9.78
N ILE A 33 0.99 4.40 10.80
CA ILE A 33 -0.48 4.30 10.88
C ILE A 33 -1.10 5.08 9.72
N GLN A 34 -0.69 6.32 9.48
CA GLN A 34 -1.18 7.12 8.36
C GLN A 34 -0.94 6.43 7.01
N GLU A 35 0.26 5.91 6.77
CA GLU A 35 0.57 5.16 5.55
C GLU A 35 -0.33 3.94 5.37
N LEU A 36 -0.54 3.16 6.44
CA LEU A 36 -1.41 1.98 6.42
C LEU A 36 -2.88 2.36 6.21
N GLU A 37 -3.36 3.41 6.86
CA GLU A 37 -4.71 3.94 6.66
C GLU A 37 -4.91 4.44 5.23
N HIS A 38 -3.92 5.15 4.66
CA HIS A 38 -3.94 5.59 3.28
C HIS A 38 -3.91 4.43 2.30
N ALA A 39 -3.14 3.38 2.58
CA ALA A 39 -3.12 2.17 1.77
C ALA A 39 -4.47 1.43 1.84
N SER A 40 -5.06 1.31 3.02
CA SER A 40 -6.37 0.68 3.23
C SER A 40 -7.51 1.43 2.53
N LYS A 41 -7.50 2.77 2.58
CA LYS A 41 -8.48 3.63 1.88
C LYS A 41 -8.38 3.54 0.35
N LYS A 42 -7.23 3.09 -0.20
CA LYS A 42 -7.04 2.89 -1.63
C LYS A 42 -7.52 1.50 -2.02
N ASN A 43 -8.66 1.44 -2.68
CA ASN A 43 -9.12 0.24 -3.39
C ASN A 43 -8.79 0.32 -4.89
N SER A 44 -8.93 -0.79 -5.62
CA SER A 44 -8.65 -0.86 -7.07
C SER A 44 -9.48 0.11 -7.91
N THR A 45 -10.60 0.60 -7.36
CA THR A 45 -11.49 1.60 -7.97
C THR A 45 -11.03 3.05 -7.79
N ASN A 46 -10.16 3.35 -6.82
CA ASN A 46 -9.68 4.72 -6.53
C ASN A 46 -8.14 4.84 -6.55
N SER A 47 -7.41 3.73 -6.70
CA SER A 47 -6.03 3.80 -7.12
C SER A 47 -6.02 4.27 -8.57
N HIS A 48 -5.44 5.43 -8.90
CA HIS A 48 -5.24 5.89 -10.29
C HIS A 48 -4.35 4.94 -11.13
N LYS A 49 -3.99 3.77 -10.58
CA LYS A 49 -3.40 2.65 -11.28
C LYS A 49 -4.52 1.90 -11.99
N PRO A 50 -4.33 1.46 -13.25
CA PRO A 50 -5.31 0.59 -13.88
C PRO A 50 -5.58 -0.60 -12.94
N PRO A 51 -6.83 -1.07 -12.82
CA PRO A 51 -7.17 -2.18 -11.95
C PRO A 51 -6.20 -3.33 -12.20
N SER A 52 -5.42 -3.67 -11.18
CA SER A 52 -4.57 -4.85 -11.18
C SER A 52 -5.50 -6.03 -11.40
N THR A 53 -5.58 -6.56 -12.63
CA THR A 53 -6.43 -7.71 -13.05
C THR A 53 -7.78 -7.40 -13.73
N ASP A 54 -8.04 -6.25 -14.35
CA ASP A 54 -9.24 -6.14 -15.25
C ASP A 54 -9.00 -6.67 -16.68
N GLY A 55 -7.79 -7.21 -16.93
CA GLY A 55 -7.50 -7.97 -18.14
C GLY A 55 -7.88 -9.45 -18.06
N LEU A 56 -8.06 -10.01 -16.86
CA LEU A 56 -8.13 -11.47 -16.67
C LEU A 56 -9.55 -12.00 -16.41
N ARG A 57 -10.53 -11.12 -16.15
CA ARG A 57 -11.94 -11.50 -15.94
C ARG A 57 -12.85 -11.19 -17.13
N LYS A 58 -12.31 -10.73 -18.25
CA LYS A 58 -13.10 -10.65 -19.49
C LYS A 58 -13.12 -12.04 -20.11
N PRO A 59 -14.29 -12.70 -20.24
CA PRO A 59 -14.36 -13.96 -20.96
C PRO A 59 -13.82 -13.74 -22.37
N ILE A 60 -12.97 -14.65 -22.86
CA ILE A 60 -12.46 -14.59 -24.23
C ILE A 60 -13.66 -14.66 -25.17
N THR A 61 -14.01 -13.52 -25.78
CA THR A 61 -15.15 -13.45 -26.70
C THR A 61 -14.72 -14.08 -28.02
N LYS A 62 -15.16 -15.33 -28.25
CA LYS A 62 -15.09 -15.92 -29.60
C LYS A 62 -16.09 -15.16 -30.47
N SER A 63 -15.60 -14.51 -31.52
CA SER A 63 -16.45 -13.83 -32.51
C SER A 63 -17.44 -14.83 -33.10
N LEU A 64 -18.75 -14.53 -33.00
CA LEU A 64 -19.82 -15.31 -33.66
C LEU A 64 -19.94 -14.99 -35.15
N ARG A 65 -19.19 -14.03 -35.68
CA ARG A 65 -19.17 -13.76 -37.13
C ARG A 65 -18.53 -14.94 -37.84
N LYS A 66 -19.20 -15.42 -38.89
CA LYS A 66 -18.58 -16.32 -39.87
C LYS A 66 -17.39 -15.58 -40.51
N SER A 67 -16.28 -16.28 -40.69
CA SER A 67 -15.13 -15.76 -41.43
C SER A 67 -15.58 -15.35 -42.83
N SER A 68 -15.35 -14.08 -43.17
CA SER A 68 -15.52 -13.61 -44.54
C SER A 68 -14.44 -14.22 -45.42
N GLN A 69 -14.78 -14.60 -46.65
CA GLN A 69 -13.81 -15.02 -47.68
C GLN A 69 -13.17 -13.82 -48.40
N ARG A 70 -13.50 -12.60 -47.99
CA ARG A 70 -12.84 -11.39 -48.51
C ARG A 70 -11.50 -11.20 -47.82
N SER A 71 -10.51 -10.73 -48.57
CA SER A 71 -9.21 -10.31 -48.04
C SER A 71 -9.40 -9.25 -46.95
N THR A 72 -8.56 -9.31 -45.93
CA THR A 72 -8.55 -8.30 -44.86
C THR A 72 -7.83 -7.05 -45.34
N GLY A 73 -8.49 -5.89 -45.21
CA GLY A 73 -8.09 -4.65 -45.88
C GLY A 73 -8.79 -4.56 -47.24
N GLY A 74 -9.53 -3.48 -47.46
CA GLY A 74 -10.44 -3.31 -48.59
C GLY A 74 -9.82 -3.53 -49.96
#